data_AF-A0A0H3ADZ2-F1
#
_entry.id   AF-A0A0H3ADZ2-F1
#
_cell.length_a   1.000
_cell.length_b   1.000
_cell.length_c   1.000
_cell.angle_alpha   90.00
_cell.angle_beta   90.00
_cell.angle_gamma   90.00
#
_symmetry.space_group_name_H-M   'P 1'
#
loop_
_entity.id
_entity.type
_entity.pdbx_description
1 polymer ?
#
loop_
_entity_poly.entity_id
_entity_poly.type
_entity_poly.pdbx_seq_one_letter_code
_entity_poly.pdbx_strand_id
1 'polypeptide(L)'
;MEKTSKPQLVAYLRERAHLTEEQALMTLKALYLFSLEHLEKGVGVVLPDIGQIKPSMGKGGVGRNFRTGEATVIEPKLKLTFSASKALKEPLDAAQRKAAKQRDAKSQDGTTGDGRA
;
A
#
# COMPACT_ATOMS: atom_id res chain seq x y z
N MET A 1 1.76 -10.44 -9.71
CA MET A 1 1.49 -9.04 -9.31
C MET A 1 2.48 -8.17 -10.03
N GLU A 2 2.00 -7.37 -10.98
CA GLU A 2 2.83 -6.34 -11.62
C GLU A 2 3.25 -5.34 -10.54
N LYS A 3 4.54 -5.02 -10.45
CA LYS A 3 5.07 -4.08 -9.46
C LYS A 3 5.47 -2.80 -10.17
N THR A 4 4.92 -1.67 -9.74
CA THR A 4 5.42 -0.36 -10.18
C THR A 4 6.89 -0.21 -9.81
N SER A 5 7.69 0.26 -10.76
CA SER A 5 9.13 0.49 -10.61
C SER A 5 9.46 1.97 -10.38
N LYS A 6 10.65 2.26 -9.86
CA LYS A 6 11.15 3.65 -9.66
C LYS A 6 11.06 4.49 -10.95
N PRO A 7 11.46 3.99 -12.15
CA PRO A 7 11.32 4.73 -13.40
C PRO A 7 9.87 5.14 -13.72
N GLN A 8 8.91 4.26 -13.47
CA GLN A 8 7.49 4.55 -13.72
C GLN A 8 6.96 5.65 -12.79
N LEU A 9 7.37 5.66 -11.53
CA LEU A 9 7.03 6.73 -10.59
C LEU A 9 7.62 8.08 -11.02
N VAL A 10 8.89 8.09 -11.45
CA VAL A 10 9.55 9.30 -11.94
C VAL A 10 8.84 9.83 -13.19
N ALA A 11 8.53 8.97 -14.16
CA ALA A 11 7.77 9.36 -15.34
C ALA A 11 6.40 9.96 -14.98
N TYR A 12 5.68 9.33 -14.05
CA TYR A 12 4.40 9.84 -13.57
C TYR A 12 4.50 11.23 -12.95
N LEU A 13 5.53 11.48 -12.12
CA LEU A 13 5.77 12.79 -11.51
C LEU A 13 6.12 13.86 -12.54
N ARG A 14 6.93 13.51 -13.54
CA ARG A 14 7.26 14.42 -14.64
C ARG A 14 6.02 14.85 -15.41
N GLU A 15 5.14 13.90 -15.74
CA GLU A 15 3.91 14.17 -16.50
C GLU A 15 2.87 14.95 -15.71
N ARG A 16 2.62 14.55 -14.45
CA ARG A 16 1.53 15.10 -13.63
C ARG A 16 1.87 16.40 -12.92
N ALA A 17 3.12 16.56 -12.53
CA ALA A 17 3.59 17.74 -11.81
C ALA A 17 4.49 18.64 -12.67
N HIS A 18 4.64 18.33 -13.97
CA HIS A 18 5.47 19.08 -14.92
C HIS A 18 6.91 19.31 -14.44
N LEU A 19 7.46 18.31 -13.76
CA LEU A 19 8.82 18.35 -13.22
C LEU A 19 9.82 17.84 -14.26
N THR A 20 11.06 18.33 -14.16
CA THR A 20 12.18 17.65 -14.79
C THR A 20 12.46 16.32 -14.10
N GLU A 21 13.21 15.44 -14.75
CA GLU A 21 13.62 14.17 -14.14
C GLU A 21 14.44 14.37 -12.87
N GLU A 22 15.35 15.35 -12.90
CA GLU A 22 16.17 15.71 -11.74
C GLU A 22 15.30 16.22 -10.59
N GLN A 23 14.34 17.11 -10.88
CA GLN A 23 13.41 17.61 -9.86
C GLN A 23 12.56 16.48 -9.26
N ALA A 24 12.04 15.56 -10.07
CA ALA A 24 11.28 14.42 -9.57
C ALA A 24 12.12 13.53 -8.65
N LEU A 25 13.38 13.27 -9.00
CA LEU A 25 14.31 12.52 -8.15
C LEU A 25 14.64 13.27 -6.85
N MET A 26 14.85 14.59 -6.92
CA MET A 26 15.08 15.43 -5.75
C MET A 26 13.87 15.45 -4.82
N THR A 27 12.65 15.54 -5.35
CA THR A 27 11.41 15.47 -4.56
C THR A 27 11.30 14.13 -3.82
N LEU A 28 11.55 13.01 -4.50
CA LEU A 28 11.54 11.69 -3.86
C LEU A 28 12.60 11.57 -2.76
N LYS A 29 13.80 12.13 -2.99
CA LYS A 29 14.88 12.15 -2.00
C LYS A 29 14.52 13.03 -0.80
N ALA A 30 13.94 14.20 -1.03
CA ALA A 30 13.49 15.11 0.03
C ALA A 30 12.40 14.47 0.89
N LEU A 31 11.43 13.77 0.26
CA LEU A 31 10.39 13.04 0.97
C LEU A 31 10.97 11.93 1.87
N TYR A 32 11.97 11.20 1.35
CA TYR A 32 12.69 10.19 2.13
C TYR A 32 13.41 10.80 3.34
N LEU A 33 14.18 11.88 3.14
CA LEU A 33 14.92 12.54 4.20
C LEU A 33 13.99 13.13 5.28
N PHE A 34 12.90 13.78 4.85
CA PHE A 34 11.86 14.27 5.74
C PHE A 34 11.28 13.15 6.61
N SER A 35 11.01 11.99 5.98
CA SER A 35 10.46 10.84 6.68
C SER A 35 11.46 10.27 7.69
N LEU A 36 12.73 10.13 7.30
CA LEU A 36 13.79 9.61 8.15
C LEU A 36 13.96 10.49 9.41
N GLU A 37 14.08 11.80 9.22
CA GLU A 37 14.30 12.75 10.31
C GLU A 37 13.20 12.71 11.38
N HIS A 38 11.94 12.53 10.96
CA HIS A 38 10.81 12.46 11.89
C HIS A 38 10.70 11.10 12.57
N LEU A 39 10.91 10.02 11.81
CA LEU A 39 10.82 8.66 12.34
C LEU A 39 11.94 8.36 13.36
N GLU A 40 13.14 8.90 13.15
CA GLU A 40 14.25 8.82 14.12
C GLU A 40 13.91 9.49 15.46
N LYS A 41 13.12 10.57 15.42
CA LYS A 41 12.62 11.27 16.61
C LYS A 41 11.41 10.56 17.25
N GLY A 42 11.00 9.40 16.72
CA GLY A 42 9.79 8.69 17.17
C GLY A 42 8.48 9.38 16.75
N VAL A 43 8.54 10.37 15.84
CA VAL A 43 7.39 11.12 15.37
C VAL A 43 6.85 10.47 14.09
N GLY A 44 5.55 10.22 14.06
CA GLY A 44 4.89 9.68 12.88
C GLY A 44 4.82 10.69 11.74
N VAL A 45 4.96 10.21 10.51
CA VAL A 45 4.96 11.01 9.27
C VAL A 45 3.60 10.87 8.60
N VAL A 46 2.90 11.99 8.40
CA VAL A 46 1.64 12.03 7.65
C VAL A 46 1.95 12.36 6.19
N LEU A 47 1.49 11.51 5.29
CA LEU A 47 1.48 11.73 3.85
C LEU A 47 0.06 12.11 3.45
N PRO A 48 -0.19 13.38 3.06
CA PRO A 48 -1.50 13.85 2.66
C PRO A 48 -2.15 12.91 1.63
N ASP A 49 -3.42 12.60 1.83
CA ASP A 49 -4.25 11.71 1.01
C ASP A 49 -3.77 10.26 0.83
N ILE A 50 -2.54 9.93 1.22
CA ILE A 50 -1.96 8.58 1.11
C ILE A 50 -2.15 7.83 2.43
N GLY A 51 -1.73 8.42 3.55
CA GLY A 51 -1.78 7.75 4.84
C GLY A 51 -0.77 8.27 5.84
N GLN A 52 -0.46 7.45 6.84
CA GLN A 52 0.48 7.80 7.90
C GLN A 52 1.43 6.65 8.20
N ILE A 53 2.71 6.97 8.35
CA ILE A 53 3.75 6.07 8.84
C ILE A 53 3.95 6.37 10.32
N LYS A 54 3.83 5.35 11.18
CA LYS A 54 4.05 5.50 12.63
C LYS A 54 5.07 4.49 13.14
N PRO A 55 6.04 4.93 13.98
CA PRO A 55 6.79 4.00 14.80
C PRO A 55 5.85 3.36 15.82
N SER A 56 5.94 2.04 15.96
CA SER A 56 5.14 1.25 16.87
C SER A 56 6.04 0.21 17.55
N MET A 57 5.98 0.13 18.87
CA MET A 57 6.70 -0.88 19.61
C MET A 57 5.99 -2.22 19.45
N GLY A 58 6.62 -3.15 18.74
CA GLY A 58 6.14 -4.52 18.66
C GLY A 58 6.27 -5.18 20.03
N LYS A 59 5.17 -5.71 20.57
CA LYS A 59 5.23 -6.50 21.80
C LYS A 59 6.11 -7.73 21.57
N GLY A 60 7.09 -7.92 22.45
CA GLY A 60 7.83 -9.18 22.51
C GLY A 60 6.92 -10.30 22.99
N GLY A 61 7.32 -11.54 22.75
CA GLY A 61 6.55 -12.71 23.14
C GLY A 61 7.27 -14.00 22.81
N VAL A 62 6.58 -15.12 22.98
CA VAL A 62 7.10 -16.44 22.64
C VAL A 62 6.50 -16.87 21.31
N GLY A 63 7.36 -17.01 20.29
CA GLY A 63 7.02 -17.56 18.99
C GLY A 63 7.42 -19.03 18.87
N ARG A 64 7.16 -19.61 17.71
CA ARG A 64 7.64 -20.95 17.34
C ARG A 64 8.51 -20.86 16.10
N ASN A 65 9.63 -21.59 16.11
CA ASN A 65 10.42 -21.76 14.90
C ASN A 65 9.63 -22.58 13.88
N PHE A 66 9.31 -21.99 12.73
CA PHE A 66 8.49 -22.65 11.69
C PHE A 66 9.12 -23.97 11.18
N ARG A 67 10.44 -24.12 11.29
CA ARG A 67 11.16 -25.30 10.78
C ARG A 67 11.31 -26.42 11.81
N THR A 68 11.42 -26.10 13.11
CA THR A 68 11.73 -27.09 14.17
C THR A 68 10.65 -27.22 15.24
N GLY A 69 9.70 -26.28 15.32
CA GLY A 69 8.62 -26.28 16.31
C GLY A 69 9.03 -25.81 17.71
N GLU A 70 10.32 -25.60 17.96
CA GLU A 70 10.84 -25.12 19.25
C GLU A 70 10.37 -23.70 19.55
N ALA A 71 10.16 -23.43 20.84
CA ALA A 71 9.82 -22.09 21.30
C ALA A 71 11.01 -21.14 21.08
N THR A 72 10.74 -19.97 20.51
CA THR A 72 11.76 -18.93 20.28
C THR A 72 11.26 -17.62 20.87
N VAL A 73 12.10 -16.96 21.67
CA VAL A 73 11.79 -15.65 22.23
C VAL A 73 11.89 -14.60 21.12
N ILE A 74 10.83 -13.84 20.93
CA ILE A 74 10.78 -12.69 20.01
C ILE A 74 10.93 -11.44 20.86
N GLU A 75 12.07 -10.77 20.71
CA GLU A 75 12.32 -9.54 21.44
C GLU A 75 11.37 -8.41 20.99
N PRO A 76 10.95 -7.53 21.92
CA PRO A 76 10.27 -6.30 21.56
C PRO A 76 11.16 -5.48 20.62
N LYS A 77 10.62 -5.11 19.46
CA LYS A 77 11.36 -4.30 18.48
C LYS A 77 10.49 -3.19 17.92
N LEU A 78 11.12 -2.06 17.65
CA LEU A 78 10.49 -0.96 16.93
C LEU A 78 10.12 -1.44 15.52
N LYS A 79 8.87 -1.23 15.14
CA LYS A 79 8.35 -1.53 13.80
C LYS A 79 7.76 -0.25 13.22
N LEU A 80 7.85 -0.10 11.91
CA LEU A 80 7.12 0.93 11.20
C LEU A 80 5.78 0.34 10.75
N THR A 81 4.70 1.06 11.05
CA THR A 81 3.35 0.71 10.63
C THR A 81 2.85 1.76 9.64
N PHE A 82 2.23 1.33 8.55
CA PHE A 82 1.60 2.22 7.58
C PHE A 82 0.08 2.08 7.68
N SER A 83 -0.61 3.20 7.86
CA SER A 83 -2.07 3.28 7.88
C SER A 83 -2.54 4.09 6.68
N ALA A 84 -3.19 3.43 5.72
CA ALA A 84 -3.75 4.11 4.55
C ALA A 84 -4.91 5.05 4.94
N SER A 85 -4.93 6.22 4.31
CA SER A 85 -5.95 7.25 4.53
C SER A 85 -7.32 6.79 4.01
N LYS A 86 -8.39 7.50 4.43
CA LYS A 86 -9.72 7.31 3.83
C LYS A 86 -9.72 7.70 2.34
N ALA A 87 -9.07 8.82 2.00
CA ALA A 87 -8.98 9.32 0.63
C ALA A 87 -8.36 8.30 -0.34
N LEU A 88 -7.43 7.46 0.14
CA LEU A 88 -6.85 6.39 -0.66
C LEU A 88 -7.76 5.15 -0.79
N LYS A 89 -8.47 4.79 0.29
CA LYS A 89 -9.30 3.58 0.34
C LYS A 89 -10.61 3.73 -0.40
N GLU A 90 -11.26 4.88 -0.28
CA GLU A 90 -12.63 5.09 -0.78
C GLU A 90 -12.78 4.90 -2.31
N PRO A 91 -11.89 5.45 -3.17
CA PRO A 91 -11.93 5.18 -4.60
C PRO A 91 -11.64 3.71 -4.95
N LEU A 92 -10.75 3.05 -4.18
CA LEU A 92 -10.40 1.65 -4.38
C LEU A 92 -11.60 0.74 -4.07
N ASP A 93 -12.24 0.95 -2.94
CA ASP A 93 -13.42 0.20 -2.52
C ASP A 93 -14.57 0.42 -3.51
N ALA A 94 -14.77 1.65 -3.98
CA ALA A 94 -15.78 1.96 -5.01
C ALA A 94 -15.49 1.25 -6.34
N ALA A 95 -14.22 1.20 -6.77
CA ALA A 95 -13.82 0.48 -7.98
C ALA A 95 -14.06 -1.03 -7.85
N GLN A 96 -13.73 -1.63 -6.70
CA GLN A 96 -13.97 -3.05 -6.44
C GLN A 96 -15.47 -3.39 -6.42
N ARG A 97 -16.30 -2.54 -5.81
CA ARG A 97 -17.77 -2.72 -5.82
C ARG A 97 -18.36 -2.66 -7.23
N LYS A 98 -17.87 -1.74 -8.08
CA LYS A 98 -18.28 -1.67 -9.49
C LYS A 98 -17.88 -2.93 -10.26
N ALA A 99 -16.65 -3.42 -10.04
CA ALA A 99 -16.16 -4.64 -10.68
C ALA A 99 -16.95 -5.88 -10.26
N ALA A 100 -17.35 -5.98 -8.98
CA ALA A 100 -18.21 -7.07 -8.50
C ALA A 100 -19.58 -7.05 -9.18
N LYS A 101 -20.25 -5.88 -9.22
CA LYS A 101 -21.57 -5.73 -9.86
C LYS A 101 -21.57 -6.07 -11.36
N GLN A 102 -20.47 -5.77 -12.07
CA GLN A 102 -20.31 -6.13 -13.48
C GLN A 102 -20.08 -7.63 -13.70
N ARG A 103 -19.44 -8.33 -12.75
CA ARG A 103 -19.30 -9.79 -12.80
C ARG A 103 -20.62 -10.49 -12.56
N ASP A 104 -21.40 -9.99 -11.60
CA ASP A 104 -22.73 -10.53 -11.31
C ASP A 104 -23.69 -10.36 -12.48
N ALA A 105 -23.69 -9.18 -13.12
CA ALA A 105 -24.49 -8.91 -14.32
C ALA A 105 -24.10 -9.80 -15.52
N LYS A 106 -22.82 -10.12 -15.71
CA LYS A 106 -22.34 -10.99 -16.79
C LYS A 106 -22.66 -12.46 -16.56
N SER A 107 -22.87 -12.88 -15.31
CA SER A 107 -23.26 -14.26 -14.98
C SER A 107 -24.73 -14.56 -15.25
N GLN A 108 -25.59 -13.54 -15.29
CA GLN A 108 -27.03 -13.68 -15.57
C GLN A 108 -27.37 -13.69 -17.06
N ASP A 109 -26.50 -13.17 -17.93
CA ASP A 109 -26.69 -13.14 -19.38
C ASP A 109 -26.24 -14.44 -20.08
N GLY A 110 -25.65 -15.39 -19.34
CA GLY A 110 -25.16 -16.67 -19.85
C GLY A 110 -26.15 -17.85 -19.72
N THR A 111 -27.36 -17.65 -19.21
CA THR A 111 -28.35 -18.73 -18.96
C THR A 111 -29.55 -18.73 -19.92
N THR A 112 -29.57 -17.90 -20.96
CA THR A 112 -30.64 -17.90 -21.98
C THR A 112 -30.08 -18.35 -23.33
N GLY A 113 -29.87 -19.66 -23.48
CA GLY A 113 -29.43 -20.20 -24.77
C GLY A 113 -29.13 -21.69 -24.73
N ASP A 114 -30.12 -22.52 -24.44
CA ASP A 114 -30.51 -23.64 -25.31
C ASP A 114 -31.71 -24.37 -24.68
N GLY A 115 -32.68 -24.78 -25.48
CA GLY A 115 -33.89 -25.46 -25.01
C GLY A 115 -35.13 -25.15 -25.83
N ARG A 116 -35.01 -25.23 -27.16
CA ARG A 116 -36.16 -25.21 -28.07
C ARG A 116 -36.12 -26.46 -28.94
N ALA A 117 -37.15 -27.29 -28.79
CA ALA A 117 -37.75 -28.28 -29.71
C ALA A 117 -38.06 -29.60 -28.99
#